data_AF-A0A3N2PY78-F1
#
_entry.id   AF-A0A3N2PY78-F1
#
_cell.length_a   1.000
_cell.length_b   1.000
_cell.length_c   1.000
_cell.angle_alpha   90.00
_cell.angle_beta   90.00
_cell.angle_gamma   90.00
#
_symmetry.space_group_name_H-M   'P 1'
#
loop_
_entity.id
_entity.type
_entity.pdbx_description
1 polymer ?
#
loop_
_entity_poly.entity_id
_entity_poly.type
_entity_poly.pdbx_seq_one_letter_code
_entity_poly.pdbx_strand_id
1 'polypeptide(L)'
;MASESSSSAAPAATTPASAAAAVDPSKFDILKQALYDACRSNGDEDNLYSQYDLLDLGIIPNRDPQMLLKVVQSLTNDKLLIAVSAQGGLAWRWRPRAEADKYKLCTTDEQRMVYGAIDDAGADGIWTKTIQGRLGINDAVMKTALKQLQSKNLIAPFKSVEHTNKKMYIKASLRPSERATGGPWFTDQALDVAFIEDLQRVIFDYIKRQSSYFQKGHSSSSFSSSSSSSSSAARTAVPKKGILKGSAAAAAGKKRTAEHMSGDHDTNSHHHHHHHHHHRPHHNADAAKPTTPKNTYLPLPAGYKEYPTVRDMARFISQSGITTETILGEEDVQKLIDVLVFDNLIEAVRVAGRVGYRVRRHPKQSLESWAAARPAEDEGVALPVVERGAPEPVTNGFTEAPCGRCPVFELCEEGGPVSASNCIYFQRWLGLEE
;
A
#
# COMPACT_ATOMS: atom_id res chain seq x y z
N MET A 1 95.26 -12.93 54.82
CA MET A 1 94.52 -13.00 56.11
C MET A 1 93.27 -13.79 55.79
N ALA A 2 93.31 -15.13 55.85
CA ALA A 2 93.18 -15.96 57.05
C ALA A 2 91.77 -15.89 57.67
N SER A 3 91.28 -17.06 58.10
CA SER A 3 89.99 -17.42 58.75
C SER A 3 88.76 -17.51 57.81
N GLU A 4 88.25 -18.68 57.36
CA GLU A 4 87.74 -19.89 58.09
C GLU A 4 86.79 -19.51 59.22
N SER A 5 85.60 -20.06 59.48
CA SER A 5 84.77 -21.23 59.08
C SER A 5 83.38 -20.94 59.71
N SER A 6 82.21 -21.53 59.41
CA SER A 6 81.84 -22.94 59.49
C SER A 6 80.36 -23.17 59.13
N SER A 7 80.12 -24.22 58.34
CA SER A 7 79.03 -25.24 58.39
C SER A 7 77.54 -24.86 58.43
N SER A 8 76.78 -25.34 57.43
CA SER A 8 75.87 -26.49 57.61
C SER A 8 75.05 -26.83 56.34
N ALA A 9 75.27 -28.06 55.85
CA ALA A 9 74.37 -29.04 55.20
C ALA A 9 73.33 -28.66 54.09
N ALA A 10 73.36 -29.49 53.03
CA ALA A 10 72.58 -29.61 51.78
C ALA A 10 71.07 -30.00 51.98
N PRO A 11 70.22 -30.28 50.94
CA PRO A 11 70.45 -30.42 49.49
C PRO A 11 69.41 -29.76 48.54
N ALA A 12 69.65 -29.96 47.23
CA ALA A 12 68.89 -29.48 46.08
C ALA A 12 67.36 -29.74 46.14
N ALA A 13 66.59 -28.71 45.78
CA ALA A 13 65.15 -28.78 45.56
C ALA A 13 64.80 -28.50 44.10
N THR A 14 64.11 -29.49 43.55
CA THR A 14 63.46 -29.67 42.26
C THR A 14 62.60 -28.47 41.82
N THR A 15 62.68 -28.10 40.54
CA THR A 15 61.63 -27.37 39.82
C THR A 15 60.27 -28.08 39.94
N PRO A 16 59.15 -27.32 39.93
CA PRO A 16 57.96 -27.81 39.27
C PRO A 16 57.49 -26.87 38.16
N ALA A 17 57.23 -27.51 37.03
CA ALA A 17 56.66 -26.97 35.81
C ALA A 17 55.24 -26.43 36.02
N SER A 18 54.91 -25.43 35.22
CA SER A 18 53.60 -24.79 35.07
C SER A 18 52.49 -25.80 34.73
N ALA A 19 51.52 -25.95 35.63
CA ALA A 19 50.30 -26.72 35.40
C ALA A 19 49.30 -25.88 34.57
N ALA A 20 49.16 -26.21 33.29
CA ALA A 20 48.02 -25.79 32.49
C ALA A 20 46.78 -26.56 32.96
N ALA A 21 45.83 -25.86 33.58
CA ALA A 21 44.56 -26.44 34.01
C ALA A 21 43.71 -26.82 32.79
N ALA A 22 43.63 -28.12 32.51
CA ALA A 22 42.64 -28.68 31.61
C ALA A 22 41.25 -28.51 32.25
N VAL A 23 40.36 -27.77 31.59
CA VAL A 23 38.97 -27.63 32.03
C VAL A 23 38.26 -28.97 31.84
N ASP A 24 37.60 -29.47 32.90
CA ASP A 24 36.83 -30.71 32.85
C ASP A 24 35.74 -30.63 31.74
N PRO A 25 35.61 -31.63 30.85
CA PRO A 25 34.70 -31.59 29.71
C PRO A 25 33.22 -31.45 30.11
N SER A 26 32.83 -31.98 31.28
CA SER A 26 31.48 -31.84 31.83
C SER A 26 31.14 -30.40 32.24
N LYS A 27 32.12 -29.65 32.77
CA LYS A 27 31.93 -28.22 33.11
C LYS A 27 31.81 -27.37 31.85
N PHE A 28 32.51 -27.75 30.79
CA PHE A 28 32.41 -27.09 29.48
C PHE A 28 31.00 -27.22 28.88
N ASP A 29 30.39 -28.41 28.95
CA ASP A 29 29.03 -28.65 28.44
C ASP A 29 27.96 -27.92 29.26
N ILE A 30 28.13 -27.81 30.59
CA ILE A 30 27.25 -27.02 31.45
C ILE A 30 27.34 -25.53 31.07
N LEU A 31 28.55 -25.00 30.88
CA LEU A 31 28.76 -23.62 30.46
C LEU A 31 28.15 -23.34 29.08
N LYS A 32 28.25 -24.30 28.17
CA LYS A 32 27.65 -24.25 26.83
C LYS A 32 26.12 -24.15 26.89
N GLN A 33 25.48 -25.00 27.69
CA GLN A 33 24.03 -24.97 27.86
C GLN A 33 23.56 -23.69 28.57
N ALA A 34 24.26 -23.28 29.63
CA ALA A 34 23.95 -22.06 30.37
C ALA A 34 24.07 -20.80 29.49
N LEU A 35 25.10 -20.73 28.64
CA LEU A 35 25.27 -19.61 27.71
C LEU A 35 24.15 -19.57 26.67
N TYR A 36 23.74 -20.72 26.14
CA TYR A 36 22.63 -20.80 25.20
C TYR A 36 21.29 -20.40 25.83
N ASP A 37 21.00 -20.90 27.03
CA ASP A 37 19.75 -20.61 27.74
C ASP A 37 19.69 -19.12 28.15
N ALA A 38 20.82 -18.50 28.48
CA ALA A 38 20.90 -17.07 28.74
C ALA A 38 20.72 -16.21 27.48
N CYS A 39 21.29 -16.62 26.34
CA CYS A 39 21.05 -15.94 25.06
C CYS A 39 19.56 -15.98 24.69
N ARG A 40 18.87 -17.07 25.03
CA ARG A 40 17.43 -17.23 24.85
C ARG A 40 16.60 -16.38 25.83
N SER A 41 17.04 -16.21 27.08
CA SER A 41 16.28 -15.43 28.07
C SER A 41 16.46 -13.91 27.93
N ASN A 42 17.59 -13.46 27.36
CA ASN A 42 17.96 -12.05 27.35
C ASN A 42 17.53 -11.27 26.08
N GLY A 43 16.83 -11.90 25.13
CA GLY A 43 16.37 -11.20 23.93
C GLY A 43 15.58 -12.04 22.93
N ASP A 44 14.96 -11.34 21.98
CA ASP A 44 14.20 -11.91 20.86
C ASP A 44 15.10 -12.67 19.86
N GLU A 45 14.52 -13.44 18.94
CA GLU A 45 15.28 -14.27 17.97
C GLU A 45 16.23 -13.47 17.06
N ASP A 46 15.98 -12.17 16.88
CA ASP A 46 16.78 -11.26 16.05
C ASP A 46 17.82 -10.43 16.84
N ASN A 47 17.92 -10.61 18.15
CA ASN A 47 18.89 -9.84 18.93
C ASN A 47 20.32 -10.30 18.63
N LEU A 48 21.20 -9.32 18.37
CA LEU A 48 22.61 -9.54 18.03
C LEU A 48 23.46 -9.33 19.27
N TYR A 49 24.14 -10.37 19.72
CA TYR A 49 25.05 -10.29 20.85
C TYR A 49 26.48 -10.01 20.36
N SER A 50 27.07 -8.91 20.79
CA SER A 50 28.50 -8.67 20.62
C SER A 50 29.33 -9.52 21.59
N GLN A 51 30.65 -9.56 21.40
CA GLN A 51 31.54 -10.20 22.37
C GLN A 51 31.39 -9.61 23.78
N TYR A 52 31.19 -8.29 23.88
CA TYR A 52 31.01 -7.62 25.16
C TYR A 52 29.69 -8.02 25.82
N ASP A 53 28.60 -8.11 25.06
CA ASP A 53 27.29 -8.52 25.60
C ASP A 53 27.34 -9.95 26.13
N LEU A 54 27.99 -10.87 25.41
CA LEU A 54 28.17 -12.26 25.87
C LEU A 54 29.03 -12.37 27.12
N LEU A 55 30.03 -11.48 27.29
CA LEU A 55 30.83 -11.39 28.51
C LEU A 55 30.08 -10.73 29.68
N ASP A 56 29.08 -9.90 29.39
CA ASP A 56 28.25 -9.23 30.40
C ASP A 56 27.16 -10.13 30.97
N LEU A 57 26.78 -11.19 30.26
CA LEU A 57 25.91 -12.24 30.79
C LEU A 57 26.47 -12.94 32.03
N GLY A 58 27.78 -12.81 32.32
CA GLY A 58 28.38 -13.24 33.59
C GLY A 58 28.47 -14.75 33.82
N ILE A 59 28.18 -15.57 32.80
CA ILE A 59 28.12 -17.04 32.88
C ILE A 59 29.51 -17.66 32.88
N ILE A 60 30.49 -16.97 32.31
CA ILE A 60 31.86 -17.48 32.17
C ILE A 60 32.67 -17.13 33.41
N PRO A 61 33.29 -18.13 34.05
CA PRO A 61 34.18 -17.89 35.18
C PRO A 61 35.26 -16.85 34.81
N ASN A 62 35.43 -15.84 35.66
CA ASN A 62 36.45 -14.79 35.54
C ASN A 62 36.35 -13.89 34.28
N ARG A 63 35.23 -13.92 33.53
CA ARG A 63 35.06 -13.17 32.26
C ARG A 63 36.21 -13.44 31.27
N ASP A 64 36.73 -14.67 31.25
CA ASP A 64 37.85 -15.04 30.38
C ASP A 64 37.40 -15.07 28.90
N PRO A 65 37.93 -14.17 28.04
CA PRO A 65 37.55 -14.10 26.63
C PRO A 65 38.00 -15.34 25.84
N GLN A 66 39.05 -16.05 26.25
CA GLN A 66 39.51 -17.27 25.56
C GLN A 66 38.56 -18.44 25.78
N MET A 67 38.05 -18.57 27.01
CA MET A 67 37.05 -19.58 27.34
C MET A 67 35.72 -19.29 26.64
N LEU A 68 35.29 -18.02 26.59
CA LEU A 68 34.11 -17.61 25.81
C LEU A 68 34.24 -18.00 24.36
N LEU A 69 35.38 -17.69 23.74
CA LEU A 69 35.59 -17.99 22.32
C LEU A 69 35.49 -19.49 22.04
N LYS A 70 36.04 -20.35 22.91
CA LYS A 70 35.93 -21.81 22.78
C LYS A 70 34.48 -22.29 22.91
N VAL A 71 33.73 -21.78 23.89
CA VAL A 71 32.32 -22.15 24.10
C VAL A 71 31.46 -21.67 22.93
N VAL A 72 31.64 -20.41 22.51
CA VAL A 72 30.94 -19.82 21.35
C VAL A 72 31.27 -20.59 20.08
N GLN A 73 32.52 -20.95 19.84
CA GLN A 73 32.91 -21.74 18.68
C GLN A 73 32.28 -23.14 18.71
N SER A 74 32.17 -23.78 19.88
CA SER A 74 31.43 -25.04 20.04
C SER A 74 29.93 -24.88 19.75
N LEU A 75 29.31 -23.79 20.22
CA LEU A 75 27.91 -23.48 19.94
C LEU A 75 27.66 -23.15 18.45
N THR A 76 28.61 -22.49 17.80
CA THR A 76 28.58 -22.22 16.35
C THR A 76 28.78 -23.49 15.54
N ASN A 77 29.60 -24.43 16.01
CA ASN A 77 29.74 -25.75 15.39
C ASN A 77 28.44 -26.56 15.50
N ASP A 78 27.77 -26.49 16.65
CA ASP A 78 26.46 -27.10 16.88
C ASP A 78 25.30 -26.35 16.19
N LYS A 79 25.60 -25.24 15.49
CA LYS A 79 24.63 -24.39 14.78
C LYS A 79 23.54 -23.77 15.67
N LEU A 80 23.84 -23.65 16.97
CA LEU A 80 23.01 -22.99 17.99
C LEU A 80 23.24 -21.48 18.01
N LEU A 81 24.44 -21.03 17.62
CA LEU A 81 24.77 -19.62 17.39
C LEU A 81 25.18 -19.39 15.94
N ILE A 82 24.67 -18.32 15.34
CA ILE A 82 24.98 -17.86 13.97
C ILE A 82 25.88 -16.65 14.10
N ALA A 83 27.08 -16.73 13.53
CA ALA A 83 28.01 -15.61 13.49
C ALA A 83 27.59 -14.66 12.36
N VAL A 84 27.26 -13.42 12.70
CA VAL A 84 26.88 -12.34 11.79
C VAL A 84 27.92 -11.24 11.90
N SER A 85 28.41 -10.74 10.77
CA SER A 85 29.31 -9.58 10.75
C SER A 85 28.46 -8.31 10.87
N ALA A 86 28.50 -7.65 12.03
CA ALA A 86 27.85 -6.36 12.26
C ALA A 86 28.84 -5.19 12.09
N GLN A 87 28.34 -3.95 12.02
CA GLN A 87 29.18 -2.75 11.81
C GLN A 87 30.24 -2.53 12.91
N GLY A 88 30.05 -3.14 14.08
CA GLY A 88 30.97 -3.07 15.23
C GLY A 88 31.85 -4.31 15.45
N GLY A 89 31.87 -5.27 14.52
CA GLY A 89 32.65 -6.51 14.64
C GLY A 89 31.78 -7.78 14.55
N LEU A 90 32.32 -8.90 15.04
CA LEU A 90 31.62 -10.18 15.02
C LEU A 90 30.51 -10.18 16.09
N ALA A 91 29.29 -10.45 15.65
CA ALA A 91 28.12 -10.60 16.51
C ALA A 91 27.55 -12.02 16.36
N TRP A 92 26.80 -12.48 17.36
CA TRP A 92 26.17 -13.79 17.36
C TRP A 92 24.67 -13.66 17.57
N ARG A 93 23.90 -14.34 16.72
CA ARG A 93 22.46 -14.54 16.87
C ARG A 93 22.22 -15.96 17.37
N TRP A 94 21.31 -16.13 18.33
CA TRP A 94 20.93 -17.46 18.79
C TRP A 94 19.87 -18.08 17.86
N ARG A 95 19.87 -19.41 17.73
CA ARG A 95 18.91 -20.15 16.92
C ARG A 95 18.19 -21.20 17.78
N PRO A 96 16.88 -21.44 17.59
CA PRO A 96 16.18 -22.53 18.27
C PRO A 96 16.79 -23.91 18.01
N ARG A 97 16.82 -24.76 19.05
CA ARG A 97 17.36 -26.14 18.95
C ARG A 97 16.70 -26.95 17.83
N ALA A 98 15.39 -26.79 17.65
CA ALA A 98 14.63 -27.45 16.59
C ALA A 98 15.12 -27.11 15.18
N GLU A 99 15.69 -25.91 14.97
CA GLU A 99 16.28 -25.53 13.70
C GLU A 99 17.74 -25.95 13.58
N ALA A 100 18.48 -25.98 14.69
CA ALA A 100 19.84 -26.53 14.72
C ALA A 100 19.86 -28.04 14.40
N ASP A 101 18.84 -28.79 14.84
CA ASP A 101 18.71 -30.22 14.53
C ASP A 101 18.48 -30.49 13.03
N LYS A 102 17.92 -29.52 12.28
CA LYS A 102 17.80 -29.60 10.81
C LYS A 102 19.17 -29.68 10.12
N TYR A 103 20.21 -29.08 10.71
CA TYR A 103 21.58 -29.19 10.20
C TYR A 103 22.21 -30.56 10.46
N LYS A 104 21.80 -31.26 11.53
CA LYS A 104 22.21 -32.65 11.79
C LYS A 104 21.60 -33.62 10.78
N LEU A 105 20.41 -33.30 10.27
CA LEU A 105 19.77 -34.04 9.19
C LEU A 105 20.50 -33.93 7.84
N CYS A 106 21.41 -32.97 7.69
CA CYS A 106 22.27 -32.83 6.51
C CYS A 106 23.44 -33.81 6.60
N THR A 107 23.48 -34.76 5.66
CA THR A 107 24.40 -35.91 5.68
C THR A 107 25.77 -35.52 5.14
N THR A 108 25.81 -34.72 4.08
CA THR A 108 27.04 -34.28 3.41
C THR A 108 27.42 -32.87 3.82
N ASP A 109 28.72 -32.55 3.76
CA ASP A 109 29.22 -31.23 4.13
C ASP A 109 28.72 -30.14 3.17
N GLU A 110 28.63 -30.46 1.87
CA GLU A 110 28.08 -29.55 0.85
C GLU A 110 26.60 -29.24 1.10
N GLN A 111 25.83 -30.19 1.64
CA GLN A 111 24.43 -29.93 2.04
C GLN A 111 24.37 -28.91 3.18
N ARG A 112 25.26 -29.00 4.17
CA ARG A 112 25.32 -28.05 5.30
C ARG A 112 25.71 -26.66 4.82
N MET A 113 26.66 -26.57 3.89
CA MET A 113 27.08 -25.29 3.30
C MET A 113 25.95 -24.64 2.49
N VAL A 114 25.28 -25.42 1.62
CA VAL A 114 24.14 -24.93 0.81
C VAL A 114 22.98 -24.50 1.72
N TYR A 115 22.64 -25.30 2.73
CA TYR A 115 21.58 -24.96 3.67
C TYR A 115 21.92 -23.73 4.53
N GLY A 116 23.19 -23.58 4.95
CA GLY A 116 23.69 -22.38 5.61
C GLY A 116 23.53 -21.12 4.75
N ALA A 117 23.92 -21.19 3.47
CA ALA A 117 23.78 -20.07 2.56
C ALA A 117 22.31 -19.66 2.30
N ILE A 118 21.38 -20.62 2.34
CA ILE A 118 19.93 -20.37 2.24
C ILE A 118 19.38 -19.77 3.53
N ASP A 119 19.83 -20.24 4.70
CA ASP A 119 19.40 -19.70 6.00
C ASP A 119 19.90 -18.26 6.22
N ASP A 120 21.14 -17.97 5.81
CA ASP A 120 21.68 -16.60 5.81
C ASP A 120 20.86 -15.64 4.93
N ALA A 121 20.25 -16.14 3.86
CA ALA A 121 19.42 -15.34 2.96
C ALA A 121 18.00 -15.08 3.52
N GLY A 122 17.59 -15.81 4.57
CA GLY A 122 16.34 -15.58 5.28
C GLY A 122 15.10 -15.60 4.38
N ALA A 123 14.24 -14.59 4.57
CA ALA A 123 12.94 -14.48 3.90
C ALA A 123 13.02 -14.03 2.43
N ASP A 124 14.10 -13.38 2.01
CA ASP A 124 14.29 -12.93 0.62
C ASP A 124 14.71 -14.07 -0.32
N GLY A 125 15.22 -15.17 0.26
CA GLY A 125 15.67 -16.34 -0.47
C GLY A 125 16.91 -16.08 -1.32
N ILE A 126 17.44 -17.15 -1.93
CA ILE A 126 18.69 -17.08 -2.68
C ILE A 126 18.59 -17.75 -4.05
N TRP A 127 19.20 -17.12 -5.05
CA TRP A 127 19.28 -17.65 -6.41
C TRP A 127 20.34 -18.73 -6.53
N THR A 128 20.05 -19.79 -7.30
CA THR A 128 20.97 -20.92 -7.52
C THR A 128 22.37 -20.51 -7.97
N LYS A 129 22.51 -19.53 -8.90
CA LYS A 129 23.85 -19.09 -9.34
C LYS A 129 24.60 -18.31 -8.26
N THR A 130 23.90 -17.59 -7.37
CA THR A 130 24.51 -16.91 -6.23
C THR A 130 25.08 -17.92 -5.23
N ILE A 131 24.38 -19.03 -4.99
CA ILE A 131 24.90 -20.14 -4.16
C ILE A 131 26.18 -20.71 -4.80
N GLN A 132 26.18 -20.91 -6.12
CA GLN A 132 27.35 -21.42 -6.85
C GLN A 132 28.56 -20.49 -6.71
N GLY A 133 28.35 -19.18 -6.93
CA GLY A 133 29.42 -18.18 -6.82
C GLY A 133 29.93 -18.00 -5.39
N ARG A 134 29.05 -18.11 -4.38
CA ARG A 134 29.42 -17.95 -2.97
C ARG A 134 30.18 -19.15 -2.42
N LEU A 135 29.80 -20.36 -2.81
CA LEU A 135 30.40 -21.59 -2.28
C LEU A 135 31.48 -22.21 -3.17
N GLY A 136 31.60 -21.78 -4.44
CA GLY A 136 32.57 -22.34 -5.38
C GLY A 136 32.36 -23.83 -5.70
N ILE A 137 31.16 -24.35 -5.46
CA ILE A 137 30.82 -25.78 -5.63
C ILE A 137 30.49 -26.07 -7.11
N ASN A 138 30.81 -27.28 -7.56
CA ASN A 138 30.42 -27.77 -8.88
C ASN A 138 28.88 -27.85 -9.00
N ASP A 139 28.33 -27.38 -10.14
CA ASP A 139 26.90 -27.34 -10.43
C ASP A 139 26.19 -28.70 -10.26
N ALA A 140 26.85 -29.81 -10.62
CA ALA A 140 26.27 -31.16 -10.47
C ALA A 140 26.06 -31.57 -8.99
N VAL A 141 27.05 -31.25 -8.14
CA VAL A 141 27.00 -31.53 -6.71
C VAL A 141 25.95 -30.64 -6.04
N MET A 142 25.90 -29.36 -6.41
CA MET A 142 24.92 -28.42 -5.87
C MET A 142 23.48 -28.80 -6.25
N LYS A 143 23.22 -29.20 -7.50
CA LYS A 143 21.89 -29.70 -7.93
C LYS A 143 21.46 -30.95 -7.16
N THR A 144 22.40 -31.85 -6.86
CA THR A 144 22.13 -33.06 -6.07
C THR A 144 21.81 -32.71 -4.61
N ALA A 145 22.59 -31.80 -4.01
CA ALA A 145 22.36 -31.31 -2.65
C ALA A 145 20.99 -30.62 -2.54
N LEU A 146 20.62 -29.75 -3.48
CA LEU A 146 19.31 -29.08 -3.49
C LEU A 146 18.15 -30.08 -3.59
N LYS A 147 18.26 -31.11 -4.45
CA LYS A 147 17.23 -32.16 -4.53
C LYS A 147 17.08 -32.94 -3.22
N GLN A 148 18.19 -33.27 -2.57
CA GLN A 148 18.19 -33.99 -1.29
C GLN A 148 17.66 -33.15 -0.13
N LEU A 149 17.95 -31.84 -0.12
CA LEU A 149 17.39 -30.90 0.84
C LEU A 149 15.89 -30.69 0.62
N GLN A 150 15.45 -30.67 -0.65
CA GLN A 150 14.04 -30.59 -1.02
C GLN A 150 13.27 -31.87 -0.64
N SER A 151 13.85 -33.06 -0.85
CA SER A 151 13.22 -34.32 -0.44
C SER A 151 13.04 -34.43 1.07
N LYS A 152 13.92 -33.77 1.85
CA LYS A 152 13.84 -33.71 3.32
C LYS A 152 12.92 -32.59 3.84
N ASN A 153 12.25 -31.84 2.95
CA ASN A 153 11.40 -30.69 3.29
C ASN A 153 12.15 -29.62 4.14
N LEU A 154 13.45 -29.45 3.89
CA LEU A 154 14.23 -28.40 4.55
C LEU A 154 14.19 -27.09 3.77
N ILE A 155 14.06 -27.19 2.44
CA ILE A 155 14.01 -26.06 1.50
C ILE A 155 12.82 -26.20 0.57
N ALA A 156 12.27 -25.08 0.13
CA ALA A 156 11.23 -24.99 -0.87
C ALA A 156 11.72 -24.12 -2.05
N PRO A 157 11.52 -24.57 -3.30
CA PRO A 157 11.69 -23.69 -4.45
C PRO A 157 10.53 -22.68 -4.48
N PHE A 158 10.83 -21.41 -4.73
CA PHE A 158 9.80 -20.42 -5.01
C PHE A 158 10.24 -19.52 -6.17
N LYS A 159 9.29 -18.82 -6.77
CA LYS A 159 9.55 -17.84 -7.82
C LYS A 159 9.38 -16.46 -7.22
N SER A 160 10.32 -15.57 -7.51
CA SER A 160 10.24 -14.18 -7.07
C SER A 160 9.55 -13.33 -8.14
N VAL A 161 8.76 -12.34 -7.71
CA VAL A 161 8.11 -11.36 -8.58
C VAL A 161 9.13 -10.43 -9.24
N GLU A 162 10.14 -9.94 -8.50
CA GLU A 162 11.23 -9.12 -9.06
C GLU A 162 12.07 -9.92 -10.09
N HIS A 163 12.15 -11.23 -9.92
CA HIS A 163 13.05 -12.11 -10.66
C HIS A 163 12.35 -13.38 -11.17
N THR A 164 11.35 -13.20 -12.03
CA THR A 164 10.50 -14.26 -12.59
C THR A 164 11.28 -15.41 -13.26
N ASN A 165 12.40 -15.12 -13.90
CA ASN A 165 13.23 -16.11 -14.61
C ASN A 165 14.28 -16.81 -13.72
N LYS A 166 14.45 -16.42 -12.45
CA LYS A 166 15.47 -16.98 -11.56
C LYS A 166 14.89 -18.05 -10.66
N LYS A 167 15.57 -19.20 -10.54
CA LYS A 167 15.23 -20.27 -9.59
C LYS A 167 15.70 -19.88 -8.18
N MET A 168 14.76 -19.48 -7.33
CA MET A 168 15.04 -19.09 -5.95
C MET A 168 14.68 -20.23 -4.99
N TYR A 169 15.41 -20.30 -3.89
CA TYR A 169 15.16 -21.25 -2.80
C TYR A 169 15.03 -20.51 -1.48
N ILE A 170 14.08 -20.95 -0.66
CA ILE A 170 13.85 -20.48 0.71
C ILE A 170 13.78 -21.68 1.64
N LYS A 171 14.00 -21.46 2.94
CA LYS A 171 13.77 -22.46 3.98
C LYS A 171 12.27 -22.81 4.04
N ALA A 172 11.94 -24.08 4.14
CA ALA A 172 10.54 -24.55 4.10
C ALA A 172 9.69 -24.01 5.26
N SER A 173 10.31 -23.65 6.39
CA SER A 173 9.61 -23.07 7.54
C SER A 173 9.43 -21.55 7.47
N LEU A 174 10.03 -20.87 6.49
CA LEU A 174 9.93 -19.41 6.35
C LEU A 174 8.99 -19.05 5.21
N ARG A 175 8.11 -18.08 5.47
CA ARG A 175 7.30 -17.44 4.43
C ARG A 175 8.19 -16.49 3.63
N PRO A 176 8.11 -16.46 2.30
CA PRO A 176 8.84 -15.49 1.50
C PRO A 176 8.47 -14.05 1.88
N SER A 177 9.43 -13.13 1.79
CA SER A 177 9.21 -11.72 2.07
C SER A 177 8.22 -11.09 1.07
N GLU A 178 7.54 -10.02 1.48
CA GLU A 178 6.64 -9.25 0.60
C GLU A 178 7.37 -8.70 -0.62
N ARG A 179 8.64 -8.31 -0.46
CA ARG A 179 9.48 -7.88 -1.57
C ARG A 179 9.64 -8.97 -2.61
N ALA A 180 9.84 -10.21 -2.17
CA ALA A 180 10.02 -11.34 -3.07
C ALA A 180 8.69 -11.84 -3.67
N THR A 181 7.57 -11.69 -2.95
CA THR A 181 6.22 -12.13 -3.35
C THR A 181 5.35 -11.06 -3.99
N GLY A 182 5.78 -9.80 -4.00
CA GLY A 182 5.02 -8.66 -4.52
C GLY A 182 3.90 -8.16 -3.60
N GLY A 183 3.73 -8.75 -2.41
CA GLY A 183 2.68 -8.41 -1.47
C GLY A 183 1.29 -8.92 -1.90
N PRO A 184 0.20 -8.38 -1.32
CA PRO A 184 -1.17 -8.87 -1.53
C PRO A 184 -1.75 -8.64 -2.93
N TRP A 185 -1.02 -7.94 -3.79
CA TRP A 185 -1.48 -7.52 -5.12
C TRP A 185 -1.15 -8.53 -6.23
N PHE A 186 -0.45 -9.61 -5.90
CA PHE A 186 0.00 -10.59 -6.87
C PHE A 186 -0.65 -11.95 -6.65
N THR A 187 -1.24 -12.47 -7.71
CA THR A 187 -1.78 -13.84 -7.79
C THR A 187 -0.94 -14.59 -8.83
N ASP A 188 -0.39 -15.76 -8.48
CA ASP A 188 0.41 -16.59 -9.40
C ASP A 188 1.56 -15.87 -10.12
N GLN A 189 2.20 -14.89 -9.47
CA GLN A 189 3.28 -14.03 -10.01
C GLN A 189 2.82 -12.97 -11.02
N ALA A 190 1.52 -12.85 -11.29
CA ALA A 190 0.95 -11.76 -12.06
C ALA A 190 0.32 -10.72 -11.13
N LEU A 191 0.43 -9.45 -11.49
CA LEU A 191 -0.31 -8.39 -10.80
C LEU A 191 -1.81 -8.61 -11.07
N ASP A 192 -2.59 -8.77 -10.00
CA ASP A 192 -4.03 -9.02 -10.10
C ASP A 192 -4.77 -7.69 -10.29
N VAL A 193 -4.69 -7.16 -11.52
CA VAL A 193 -5.28 -5.86 -11.89
C VAL A 193 -6.79 -5.88 -11.69
N ALA A 194 -7.46 -6.98 -12.04
CA ALA A 194 -8.91 -7.11 -11.88
C ALA A 194 -9.32 -6.99 -10.40
N PHE A 195 -8.61 -7.70 -9.51
CA PHE A 195 -8.83 -7.59 -8.07
C PHE A 195 -8.56 -6.17 -7.54
N ILE A 196 -7.48 -5.52 -7.98
CA ILE A 196 -7.14 -4.15 -7.59
C ILE A 196 -8.25 -3.18 -8.01
N GLU A 197 -8.71 -3.27 -9.27
CA GLU A 197 -9.78 -2.42 -9.80
C GLU A 197 -11.09 -2.64 -9.05
N ASP A 198 -11.50 -3.89 -8.80
CA ASP A 198 -12.72 -4.19 -8.05
C ASP A 198 -12.66 -3.64 -6.61
N LEU A 199 -11.51 -3.77 -5.95
CA LEU A 199 -11.33 -3.25 -4.60
C LEU A 199 -11.34 -1.71 -4.59
N GLN A 200 -10.76 -1.06 -5.62
CA GLN A 200 -10.85 0.39 -5.81
C GLN A 200 -12.30 0.86 -6.01
N ARG A 201 -13.09 0.14 -6.84
CA ARG A 201 -14.52 0.42 -7.06
C ARG A 201 -15.29 0.37 -5.73
N VAL A 202 -15.05 -0.66 -4.91
CA VAL A 202 -15.67 -0.85 -3.60
C VAL A 202 -15.28 0.27 -2.62
N ILE A 203 -13.98 0.60 -2.54
CA ILE A 203 -13.48 1.67 -1.67
C ILE A 203 -14.08 3.01 -2.08
N PHE A 204 -14.10 3.32 -3.37
CA PHE A 204 -14.70 4.55 -3.88
C PHE A 204 -16.18 4.67 -3.51
N ASP A 205 -16.97 3.61 -3.71
CA ASP A 205 -18.39 3.58 -3.34
C ASP A 205 -18.61 3.78 -1.84
N TYR A 206 -17.73 3.21 -1.01
CA TYR A 206 -17.76 3.43 0.43
C TYR A 206 -17.50 4.90 0.78
N ILE A 207 -16.43 5.51 0.23
CA ILE A 207 -16.11 6.93 0.47
C ILE A 207 -17.24 7.81 -0.05
N LYS A 208 -17.80 7.52 -1.22
CA LYS A 208 -18.93 8.25 -1.82
C LYS A 208 -20.13 8.28 -0.90
N ARG A 209 -20.51 7.15 -0.32
CA ARG A 209 -21.65 7.05 0.62
C ARG A 209 -21.38 7.78 1.95
N GLN A 210 -20.15 7.74 2.46
CA GLN A 210 -19.80 8.36 3.75
C GLN A 210 -19.52 9.87 3.65
N SER A 211 -19.03 10.34 2.51
CA SER A 211 -18.59 11.73 2.32
C SER A 211 -19.64 12.65 1.67
N SER A 212 -20.82 12.11 1.36
CA SER A 212 -21.89 12.83 0.67
C SER A 212 -23.22 12.80 1.41
N TYR A 213 -24.03 13.83 1.19
CA TYR A 213 -25.41 13.91 1.63
C TYR A 213 -26.34 13.55 0.47
N PHE A 214 -27.17 12.52 0.65
CA PHE A 214 -28.15 12.14 -0.37
C PHE A 214 -29.39 13.04 -0.30
N GLN A 215 -29.61 13.83 -1.34
CA GLN A 215 -30.82 14.63 -1.50
C GLN A 215 -31.79 13.94 -2.46
N LYS A 216 -33.00 13.63 -1.99
CA LYS A 216 -34.10 13.19 -2.86
C LYS A 216 -34.67 14.38 -3.61
N GLY A 217 -34.86 14.22 -4.92
CA GLY A 217 -35.57 15.19 -5.73
C GLY A 217 -37.05 15.21 -5.34
N HIS A 218 -37.54 16.33 -4.85
CA HIS A 218 -38.98 16.53 -4.67
C HIS A 218 -39.57 16.98 -6.00
N SER A 219 -40.30 16.10 -6.69
CA SER A 219 -41.08 16.52 -7.86
C SER A 219 -42.02 17.65 -7.44
N SER A 220 -41.95 18.78 -8.12
CA SER A 220 -42.95 19.84 -7.97
C SER A 220 -44.24 19.36 -8.63
N SER A 221 -45.00 18.49 -7.95
CA SER A 221 -46.38 18.27 -8.30
C SER A 221 -47.18 19.51 -7.87
N SER A 222 -47.75 20.16 -8.87
CA SER A 222 -48.90 21.06 -8.85
C SER A 222 -49.64 21.21 -7.51
N PHE A 223 -49.86 22.47 -7.13
CA PHE A 223 -50.99 22.98 -6.34
C PHE A 223 -52.07 21.94 -5.99
N SER A 224 -52.05 21.47 -4.75
CA SER A 224 -53.25 20.98 -4.07
C SER A 224 -53.13 21.28 -2.57
N SER A 225 -53.90 22.27 -2.15
CA SER A 225 -54.18 22.56 -0.75
C SER A 225 -55.07 21.45 -0.17
N SER A 226 -54.59 20.74 0.85
CA SER A 226 -55.39 20.35 2.03
C SER A 226 -54.54 19.62 3.07
N SER A 227 -55.00 19.78 4.30
CA SER A 227 -54.39 19.58 5.60
C SER A 227 -54.31 18.13 6.10
N SER A 228 -53.48 17.96 7.17
CA SER A 228 -53.43 16.87 8.17
C SER A 228 -52.98 15.49 7.67
N SER A 229 -52.18 14.67 8.38
CA SER A 229 -51.60 14.66 9.73
C SER A 229 -50.58 13.51 9.81
N SER A 230 -49.54 13.63 10.65
CA SER A 230 -48.71 12.58 11.35
C SER A 230 -48.45 11.24 10.64
N SER A 231 -47.25 10.67 10.52
CA SER A 231 -46.08 10.60 11.40
C SER A 231 -45.01 9.74 10.70
N SER A 232 -43.72 10.04 10.90
CA SER A 232 -42.57 9.10 11.03
C SER A 232 -41.27 9.78 10.56
N ALA A 233 -40.26 9.71 11.40
CA ALA A 233 -39.00 10.44 11.30
C ALA A 233 -38.20 10.15 10.02
N ALA A 234 -38.07 11.16 9.15
CA ALA A 234 -37.02 11.23 8.13
C ALA A 234 -36.26 12.54 8.31
N ARG A 235 -34.98 12.43 8.67
CA ARG A 235 -34.07 13.56 8.88
C ARG A 235 -33.67 14.16 7.53
N THR A 236 -34.45 15.10 7.01
CA THR A 236 -34.13 15.88 5.80
C THR A 236 -34.59 17.32 5.97
N ALA A 237 -33.70 18.17 6.46
CA ALA A 237 -33.78 19.61 6.27
C ALA A 237 -32.34 20.15 6.19
N VAL A 238 -31.98 20.68 5.02
CA VAL A 238 -30.79 21.51 4.84
C VAL A 238 -30.88 22.68 5.83
N PRO A 239 -29.93 22.89 6.76
CA PRO A 239 -29.94 24.09 7.58
C PRO A 239 -29.62 25.30 6.68
N LYS A 240 -30.61 26.19 6.49
CA LYS A 240 -30.38 27.52 5.93
C LYS A 240 -29.55 28.32 6.93
N LYS A 241 -28.26 28.48 6.60
CA LYS A 241 -27.21 29.18 7.37
C LYS A 241 -26.82 28.50 8.69
N GLY A 242 -25.52 28.41 8.91
CA GLY A 242 -24.89 27.64 9.98
C GLY A 242 -25.16 28.15 11.39
N ILE A 243 -24.72 27.30 12.34
CA ILE A 243 -24.72 27.39 13.81
C ILE A 243 -25.82 26.56 14.47
N LEU A 244 -25.43 25.34 14.87
CA LEU A 244 -25.99 24.65 16.03
C LEU A 244 -25.35 25.24 17.29
N LYS A 245 -26.02 26.14 18.01
CA LYS A 245 -26.26 26.07 19.48
C LYS A 245 -27.02 27.29 19.99
N GLY A 246 -27.67 27.11 21.15
CA GLY A 246 -28.58 28.02 21.83
C GLY A 246 -28.14 29.48 22.01
N SER A 247 -29.16 30.28 22.37
CA SER A 247 -29.15 31.67 22.84
C SER A 247 -29.52 32.73 21.79
N ALA A 248 -30.39 33.63 22.24
CA ALA A 248 -31.19 34.61 21.52
C ALA A 248 -30.41 35.77 20.85
N ALA A 249 -31.11 36.38 19.88
CA ALA A 249 -31.26 37.82 19.62
C ALA A 249 -30.78 38.36 18.25
N ALA A 250 -31.79 38.84 17.50
CA ALA A 250 -31.87 40.03 16.63
C ALA A 250 -30.85 40.28 15.50
N ALA A 251 -31.36 40.31 14.25
CA ALA A 251 -31.43 41.50 13.37
C ALA A 251 -31.72 41.07 11.91
N ALA A 252 -32.88 41.47 11.38
CA ALA A 252 -33.35 41.13 10.04
C ALA A 252 -32.88 42.17 8.99
N GLY A 253 -32.05 41.74 8.04
CA GLY A 253 -31.69 42.52 6.84
C GLY A 253 -32.47 42.03 5.61
N LYS A 254 -33.34 42.88 5.06
CA LYS A 254 -34.17 42.62 3.88
C LYS A 254 -33.34 42.83 2.61
N LYS A 255 -33.13 41.78 1.79
CA LYS A 255 -32.48 41.91 0.47
C LYS A 255 -33.50 42.33 -0.59
N ARG A 256 -33.17 43.37 -1.36
CA ARG A 256 -33.97 43.93 -2.47
C ARG A 256 -33.86 43.03 -3.72
N THR A 257 -34.92 42.98 -4.52
CA THR A 257 -35.03 42.23 -5.78
C THR A 257 -34.44 43.00 -6.98
N ALA A 258 -34.10 42.27 -8.04
CA ALA A 258 -33.27 42.69 -9.17
C ALA A 258 -33.93 43.63 -10.20
N GLU A 259 -34.97 44.39 -9.82
CA GLU A 259 -35.75 45.22 -10.75
C GLU A 259 -35.42 46.73 -10.64
N HIS A 260 -34.36 47.09 -9.93
CA HIS A 260 -34.01 48.50 -9.69
C HIS A 260 -32.62 48.86 -10.21
N MET A 261 -32.37 48.59 -11.51
CA MET A 261 -31.26 49.17 -12.26
C MET A 261 -31.69 49.49 -13.70
N SER A 262 -32.40 50.61 -13.86
CA SER A 262 -32.49 51.34 -15.12
C SER A 262 -32.29 52.81 -14.78
N GLY A 263 -31.06 53.29 -14.98
CA GLY A 263 -30.72 54.71 -14.86
C GLY A 263 -30.77 55.35 -16.24
N ASP A 264 -31.52 56.43 -16.33
CA ASP A 264 -31.61 57.31 -17.49
C ASP A 264 -30.24 57.91 -17.86
N HIS A 265 -29.98 58.05 -19.16
CA HIS A 265 -29.14 59.12 -19.67
C HIS A 265 -29.56 59.49 -21.09
N ASP A 266 -30.30 60.60 -21.20
CA ASP A 266 -30.46 61.36 -22.44
C ASP A 266 -29.15 62.08 -22.77
N THR A 267 -28.70 61.99 -24.02
CA THR A 267 -28.29 63.17 -24.83
C THR A 267 -28.30 62.84 -26.33
N ASN A 268 -28.95 63.73 -27.06
CA ASN A 268 -29.23 63.82 -28.49
C ASN A 268 -27.99 63.94 -29.40
N SER A 269 -27.99 63.27 -30.56
CA SER A 269 -27.29 63.72 -31.79
C SER A 269 -27.71 62.90 -33.03
N HIS A 270 -28.34 63.57 -33.99
CA HIS A 270 -28.78 63.08 -35.30
C HIS A 270 -27.63 62.65 -36.23
N HIS A 271 -27.81 61.54 -36.97
CA HIS A 271 -27.45 61.44 -38.39
C HIS A 271 -28.31 60.37 -39.11
N HIS A 272 -28.93 60.79 -40.21
CA HIS A 272 -29.76 59.97 -41.12
C HIS A 272 -28.87 59.05 -41.99
N HIS A 273 -29.17 57.74 -42.02
CA HIS A 273 -28.87 56.88 -43.16
C HIS A 273 -30.00 55.84 -43.33
N HIS A 274 -30.62 55.87 -44.51
CA HIS A 274 -31.63 54.92 -44.95
C HIS A 274 -30.97 53.57 -45.26
N HIS A 275 -31.39 52.50 -44.59
CA HIS A 275 -31.17 51.13 -45.07
C HIS A 275 -32.45 50.30 -44.92
N HIS A 276 -32.88 49.71 -46.04
CA HIS A 276 -33.98 48.76 -46.16
C HIS A 276 -33.73 47.52 -45.28
N HIS A 277 -34.57 47.28 -44.27
CA HIS A 277 -34.61 46.02 -43.55
C HIS A 277 -35.62 45.06 -44.19
N HIS A 278 -35.12 43.95 -44.72
CA HIS A 278 -35.91 42.75 -44.98
C HIS A 278 -36.32 42.11 -43.64
N HIS A 279 -37.61 41.92 -43.44
CA HIS A 279 -38.16 41.12 -42.34
C HIS A 279 -37.68 39.67 -42.46
N ARG A 280 -36.96 39.20 -41.43
CA ARG A 280 -36.62 37.79 -41.22
C ARG A 280 -37.51 37.27 -40.08
N PRO A 281 -38.26 36.17 -40.26
CA PRO A 281 -39.14 35.68 -39.21
C PRO A 281 -38.30 35.15 -38.03
N HIS A 282 -38.66 35.57 -36.83
CA HIS A 282 -38.12 35.05 -35.58
C HIS A 282 -38.45 33.56 -35.48
N HIS A 283 -37.43 32.71 -35.60
CA HIS A 283 -37.54 31.33 -35.12
C HIS A 283 -37.63 31.36 -33.60
N ASN A 284 -38.69 30.72 -33.09
CA ASN A 284 -38.96 30.49 -31.69
C ASN A 284 -37.71 29.91 -31.01
N ALA A 285 -37.10 30.63 -30.09
CA ALA A 285 -36.12 30.05 -29.19
C ALA A 285 -36.88 29.11 -28.25
N ASP A 286 -36.66 27.81 -28.40
CA ASP A 286 -37.19 26.79 -27.50
C ASP A 286 -36.83 27.16 -26.06
N ALA A 287 -37.85 27.55 -25.29
CA ALA A 287 -37.72 27.84 -23.87
C ALA A 287 -37.16 26.60 -23.17
N ALA A 288 -35.98 26.74 -22.57
CA ALA A 288 -35.34 25.68 -21.78
C ALA A 288 -36.33 25.11 -20.76
N LYS A 289 -36.71 23.85 -20.95
CA LYS A 289 -37.66 23.12 -20.10
C LYS A 289 -37.13 23.12 -18.66
N PRO A 290 -37.95 23.48 -17.63
CA PRO A 290 -37.49 23.49 -16.25
C PRO A 290 -37.05 22.09 -15.84
N THR A 291 -35.79 21.95 -15.45
CA THR A 291 -35.19 20.67 -15.05
C THR A 291 -35.90 20.15 -13.80
N THR A 292 -36.54 18.98 -13.91
CA THR A 292 -37.09 18.29 -12.74
C THR A 292 -35.95 17.99 -11.75
N PRO A 293 -36.15 18.23 -10.44
CA PRO A 293 -35.11 17.97 -9.45
C PRO A 293 -34.86 16.46 -9.39
N LYS A 294 -33.67 16.03 -9.81
CA LYS A 294 -33.22 14.64 -9.78
C LYS A 294 -32.62 14.33 -8.40
N ASN A 295 -32.64 13.06 -8.00
CA ASN A 295 -31.89 12.60 -6.84
C ASN A 295 -30.39 12.88 -7.07
N THR A 296 -29.68 13.41 -6.08
CA THR A 296 -28.29 13.85 -6.25
C THR A 296 -27.53 13.77 -4.93
N TYR A 297 -26.23 13.46 -5.01
CA TYR A 297 -25.31 13.56 -3.89
C TYR A 297 -24.79 14.99 -3.75
N LEU A 298 -24.88 15.56 -2.56
CA LEU A 298 -24.37 16.88 -2.23
C LEU A 298 -23.15 16.77 -1.31
N PRO A 299 -22.22 17.73 -1.35
CA PRO A 299 -21.14 17.80 -0.38
C PRO A 299 -21.68 17.97 1.05
N LEU A 300 -20.99 17.38 2.02
CA LEU A 300 -21.30 17.59 3.43
C LEU A 300 -21.07 19.06 3.85
N PRO A 301 -21.77 19.55 4.90
CA PRO A 301 -21.67 20.94 5.35
C PRO A 301 -20.25 21.38 5.70
N ALA A 302 -19.97 22.67 5.49
CA ALA A 302 -18.73 23.30 5.93
C ALA A 302 -18.58 23.14 7.46
N GLY A 303 -17.58 22.36 7.90
CA GLY A 303 -17.34 22.04 9.31
C GLY A 303 -17.54 20.57 9.68
N TYR A 304 -17.99 19.71 8.75
CA TYR A 304 -17.97 18.27 8.96
C TYR A 304 -16.53 17.74 9.10
N LYS A 305 -16.29 16.90 10.11
CA LYS A 305 -14.94 16.44 10.50
C LYS A 305 -14.74 14.93 10.41
N GLU A 306 -15.82 14.17 10.41
CA GLU A 306 -15.80 12.69 10.49
C GLU A 306 -15.74 12.06 9.09
N TYR A 307 -14.80 12.51 8.27
CA TYR A 307 -14.54 11.88 6.97
C TYR A 307 -13.88 10.51 7.17
N PRO A 308 -14.19 9.51 6.32
CA PRO A 308 -13.65 8.15 6.45
C PRO A 308 -12.11 8.15 6.38
N THR A 309 -11.49 7.44 7.32
CA THR A 309 -10.03 7.28 7.39
C THR A 309 -9.58 5.96 6.75
N VAL A 310 -8.28 5.80 6.52
CA VAL A 310 -7.67 4.55 6.02
C VAL A 310 -8.01 3.37 6.91
N ARG A 311 -7.93 3.57 8.22
CA ARG A 311 -8.30 2.54 9.20
C ARG A 311 -9.76 2.14 9.13
N ASP A 312 -10.67 3.07 8.87
CA ASP A 312 -12.10 2.76 8.72
C ASP A 312 -12.37 1.99 7.44
N MET A 313 -11.65 2.30 6.36
CA MET A 313 -11.71 1.57 5.09
C MET A 313 -11.12 0.16 5.21
N ALA A 314 -9.98 0.01 5.87
CA ALA A 314 -9.38 -1.31 6.15
C ALA A 314 -10.35 -2.18 6.97
N ARG A 315 -10.95 -1.61 8.03
CA ARG A 315 -11.97 -2.30 8.82
C ARG A 315 -13.19 -2.70 7.98
N PHE A 316 -13.65 -1.82 7.10
CA PHE A 316 -14.76 -2.10 6.20
C PHE A 316 -14.45 -3.29 5.26
N ILE A 317 -13.26 -3.32 4.66
CA ILE A 317 -12.82 -4.41 3.78
C ILE A 317 -12.79 -5.73 4.56
N SER A 318 -12.17 -5.75 5.75
CA SER A 318 -12.13 -6.96 6.58
C SER A 318 -13.53 -7.43 7.02
N GLN A 319 -14.45 -6.51 7.32
CA GLN A 319 -15.82 -6.86 7.72
C GLN A 319 -16.69 -7.32 6.54
N SER A 320 -16.45 -6.78 5.35
CA SER A 320 -17.20 -7.13 4.15
C SER A 320 -16.90 -8.53 3.63
N GLY A 321 -15.77 -9.13 4.04
CA GLY A 321 -15.38 -10.48 3.63
C GLY A 321 -15.06 -10.62 2.14
N ILE A 322 -14.77 -9.49 1.45
CA ILE A 322 -14.47 -9.47 0.01
C ILE A 322 -13.14 -10.19 -0.28
N THR A 323 -12.22 -10.19 0.68
CA THR A 323 -10.88 -10.78 0.53
C THR A 323 -10.75 -12.05 1.36
N THR A 324 -11.08 -13.20 0.78
CA THR A 324 -11.07 -14.50 1.47
C THR A 324 -9.65 -15.05 1.65
N GLU A 325 -8.77 -14.83 0.69
CA GLU A 325 -7.43 -15.45 0.64
C GLU A 325 -6.30 -14.49 1.03
N THR A 326 -6.56 -13.19 0.94
CA THR A 326 -5.53 -12.15 1.06
C THR A 326 -5.77 -11.27 2.29
N ILE A 327 -4.75 -11.16 3.14
CA ILE A 327 -4.78 -10.24 4.29
C ILE A 327 -4.29 -8.88 3.81
N LEU A 328 -5.14 -7.86 3.91
CA LEU A 328 -4.81 -6.48 3.55
C LEU A 328 -4.51 -5.66 4.81
N GLY A 329 -3.32 -5.08 4.88
CA GLY A 329 -2.94 -4.14 5.94
C GLY A 329 -3.46 -2.72 5.70
N GLU A 330 -3.32 -1.85 6.71
CA GLU A 330 -3.65 -0.42 6.55
C GLU A 330 -2.76 0.26 5.49
N GLU A 331 -1.49 -0.17 5.38
CA GLU A 331 -0.55 0.36 4.38
C GLU A 331 -0.95 0.02 2.95
N ASP A 332 -1.50 -1.17 2.72
CA ASP A 332 -1.97 -1.60 1.41
C ASP A 332 -3.21 -0.82 0.98
N VAL A 333 -4.13 -0.61 1.91
CA VAL A 333 -5.32 0.21 1.67
C VAL A 333 -4.92 1.67 1.38
N GLN A 334 -3.90 2.22 2.05
CA GLN A 334 -3.37 3.55 1.74
C GLN A 334 -2.87 3.64 0.28
N LYS A 335 -2.16 2.63 -0.23
CA LYS A 335 -1.71 2.60 -1.63
C LYS A 335 -2.87 2.69 -2.61
N LEU A 336 -3.98 1.98 -2.36
CA LEU A 336 -5.18 2.06 -3.20
C LEU A 336 -5.83 3.44 -3.15
N ILE A 337 -5.90 4.04 -1.96
CA ILE A 337 -6.45 5.38 -1.77
C ILE A 337 -5.58 6.40 -2.51
N ASP A 338 -4.26 6.26 -2.47
CA ASP A 338 -3.35 7.16 -3.18
C ASP A 338 -3.63 7.14 -4.69
N VAL A 339 -3.85 5.96 -5.29
CA VAL A 339 -4.24 5.86 -6.70
C VAL A 339 -5.55 6.61 -6.97
N LEU A 340 -6.58 6.43 -6.15
CA LEU A 340 -7.85 7.16 -6.28
C LEU A 340 -7.68 8.70 -6.13
N VAL A 341 -6.71 9.15 -5.32
CA VAL A 341 -6.35 10.56 -5.18
C VAL A 341 -5.63 11.05 -6.45
N PHE A 342 -4.70 10.27 -7.00
CA PHE A 342 -3.99 10.58 -8.25
C PHE A 342 -4.96 10.68 -9.45
N ASP A 343 -5.95 9.80 -9.51
CA ASP A 343 -7.03 9.83 -10.51
C ASP A 343 -8.01 11.01 -10.30
N ASN A 344 -7.79 11.85 -9.27
CA ASN A 344 -8.63 12.98 -8.90
C ASN A 344 -10.09 12.60 -8.56
N LEU A 345 -10.35 11.33 -8.24
CA LEU A 345 -11.66 10.84 -7.87
C LEU A 345 -12.01 11.21 -6.43
N ILE A 346 -11.01 11.18 -5.56
CA ILE A 346 -11.12 11.55 -4.14
C ILE A 346 -10.09 12.61 -3.77
N GLU A 347 -10.31 13.28 -2.65
CA GLU A 347 -9.35 14.22 -2.07
C GLU A 347 -9.17 14.01 -0.57
N ALA A 348 -7.93 14.19 -0.11
CA ALA A 348 -7.59 14.14 1.30
C ALA A 348 -7.99 15.45 2.00
N VAL A 349 -8.73 15.32 3.10
CA VAL A 349 -9.15 16.42 3.97
C VAL A 349 -8.47 16.25 5.32
N ARG A 350 -7.61 17.21 5.66
CA ARG A 350 -6.93 17.25 6.95
C ARG A 350 -7.78 18.01 7.95
N VAL A 351 -8.25 17.33 8.99
CA VAL A 351 -9.09 17.92 10.03
C VAL A 351 -8.50 17.59 11.40
N ALA A 352 -8.03 18.62 12.12
CA ALA A 352 -7.54 18.49 13.50
C ALA A 352 -6.50 17.35 13.71
N GLY A 353 -5.56 17.20 12.77
CA GLY A 353 -4.50 16.17 12.83
C GLY A 353 -4.91 14.80 12.28
N ARG A 354 -6.18 14.60 11.92
CA ARG A 354 -6.68 13.40 11.23
C ARG A 354 -6.75 13.65 9.71
N VAL A 355 -6.37 12.65 8.92
CA VAL A 355 -6.57 12.66 7.47
C VAL A 355 -7.78 11.78 7.15
N GLY A 356 -8.83 12.37 6.59
CA GLY A 356 -9.97 11.65 6.02
C GLY A 356 -10.10 11.92 4.54
N TYR A 357 -10.92 11.14 3.85
CA TYR A 357 -11.07 11.24 2.39
C TYR A 357 -12.51 11.57 2.00
N ARG A 358 -12.68 12.35 0.93
CA ARG A 358 -14.00 12.63 0.35
C ARG A 358 -13.97 12.58 -1.17
N VAL A 359 -15.12 12.29 -1.77
CA VAL A 359 -15.25 12.26 -3.24
C VAL A 359 -15.24 13.67 -3.82
N ARG A 360 -14.68 13.81 -5.03
CA ARG A 360 -14.76 15.06 -5.79
C ARG A 360 -16.04 15.11 -6.63
N ARG A 361 -16.54 16.33 -6.88
CA ARG A 361 -17.68 16.59 -7.78
C ARG A 361 -18.96 15.82 -7.42
N HIS A 362 -19.33 15.78 -6.13
CA HIS A 362 -20.53 15.09 -5.63
C HIS A 362 -21.79 15.19 -6.53
N PRO A 363 -22.18 16.36 -7.07
CA PRO A 363 -23.41 16.48 -7.85
C PRO A 363 -23.36 15.80 -9.23
N LYS A 364 -22.17 15.53 -9.75
CA LYS A 364 -21.94 14.84 -11.03
C LYS A 364 -21.78 13.33 -10.87
N GLN A 365 -21.70 12.84 -9.63
CA GLN A 365 -21.54 11.41 -9.38
C GLN A 365 -22.86 10.68 -9.64
N SER A 366 -22.78 9.51 -10.30
CA SER A 366 -23.94 8.63 -10.47
C SER A 366 -24.53 8.21 -9.11
N LEU A 367 -25.80 7.85 -9.09
CA LEU A 367 -26.44 7.31 -7.88
C LEU A 367 -26.18 5.82 -7.68
N GLU A 368 -25.83 5.13 -8.77
CA GLU A 368 -25.54 3.70 -8.77
C GLU A 368 -24.17 3.43 -8.14
N SER A 369 -23.98 2.18 -7.69
CA SER A 369 -22.71 1.68 -7.15
C SER A 369 -21.77 1.36 -8.30
N TRP A 370 -20.55 1.88 -8.28
CA TRP A 370 -19.53 1.52 -9.25
C TRP A 370 -19.12 0.05 -9.12
N ALA A 371 -19.03 -0.48 -7.90
CA ALA A 371 -18.69 -1.89 -7.67
C ALA A 371 -19.78 -2.88 -8.11
N ALA A 372 -21.03 -2.41 -8.26
CA ALA A 372 -22.14 -3.24 -8.71
C ALA A 372 -22.34 -3.19 -10.24
N ALA A 373 -21.54 -2.39 -10.94
CA ALA A 373 -21.63 -2.23 -12.38
C ALA A 373 -21.03 -3.45 -13.06
N ARG A 374 -21.88 -4.27 -13.71
CA ARG A 374 -21.36 -5.29 -14.62
C ARG A 374 -20.82 -4.59 -15.87
N PRO A 375 -19.63 -4.97 -16.38
CA PRO A 375 -19.22 -4.54 -17.70
C PRO A 375 -20.32 -4.96 -18.68
N ALA A 376 -20.82 -4.01 -19.45
CA ALA A 376 -21.80 -4.30 -20.50
C ALA A 376 -21.13 -5.26 -21.48
N GLU A 377 -21.65 -6.49 -21.54
CA GLU A 377 -21.25 -7.48 -22.52
C GLU A 377 -21.56 -6.95 -23.93
N ASP A 378 -20.48 -6.61 -24.62
CA ASP A 378 -20.29 -6.46 -26.08
C ASP A 378 -21.55 -6.23 -26.94
N GLU A 379 -21.89 -4.97 -27.15
CA GLU A 379 -22.67 -4.53 -28.31
C GLU A 379 -21.82 -3.53 -29.11
N GLY A 380 -20.75 -4.03 -29.73
CA GLY A 380 -20.27 -3.68 -31.08
C GLY A 380 -20.02 -2.21 -31.47
N VAL A 381 -20.11 -1.24 -30.57
CA VAL A 381 -19.99 0.19 -30.90
C VAL A 381 -18.88 0.80 -30.06
N ALA A 382 -17.77 1.14 -30.73
CA ALA A 382 -16.61 1.82 -30.19
C ALA A 382 -16.90 3.28 -29.78
N LEU A 383 -17.84 3.49 -28.86
CA LEU A 383 -17.98 4.71 -28.07
C LEU A 383 -17.44 4.41 -26.66
N PRO A 384 -16.95 5.40 -25.90
CA PRO A 384 -16.53 5.15 -24.53
C PRO A 384 -17.75 4.68 -23.73
N VAL A 385 -17.86 3.38 -23.51
CA VAL A 385 -18.87 2.79 -22.64
C VAL A 385 -18.59 3.35 -21.25
N VAL A 386 -19.32 4.40 -20.87
CA VAL A 386 -19.26 4.91 -19.51
C VAL A 386 -19.77 3.78 -18.62
N GLU A 387 -18.86 3.11 -17.93
CA GLU A 387 -19.21 2.08 -16.94
C GLU A 387 -20.32 2.63 -16.05
N ARG A 388 -21.44 1.91 -15.98
CA ARG A 388 -22.60 2.31 -15.19
C ARG A 388 -22.17 2.60 -13.75
N GLY A 389 -22.56 3.73 -13.15
CA GLY A 389 -22.15 4.04 -11.77
C GLY A 389 -20.71 4.53 -11.58
N ALA A 390 -19.85 4.47 -12.61
CA ALA A 390 -18.48 4.93 -12.53
C ALA A 390 -18.39 6.46 -12.31
N PRO A 391 -17.29 6.93 -11.71
CA PRO A 391 -17.04 8.36 -11.59
C PRO A 391 -16.94 9.01 -12.97
N GLU A 392 -17.69 10.09 -13.18
CA GLU A 392 -17.63 10.82 -14.44
C GLU A 392 -16.23 11.46 -14.59
N PRO A 393 -15.53 11.24 -15.71
CA PRO A 393 -14.20 11.79 -15.92
C PRO A 393 -14.22 13.32 -15.94
N VAL A 394 -13.08 13.91 -15.64
CA VAL A 394 -12.92 15.37 -15.74
C VAL A 394 -12.87 15.78 -17.21
N THR A 395 -14.01 16.15 -17.78
CA THR A 395 -14.08 16.74 -19.13
C THR A 395 -14.07 18.27 -19.08
N ASN A 396 -13.58 18.86 -20.16
CA ASN A 396 -13.77 20.27 -20.51
C ASN A 396 -14.34 20.35 -21.93
N GLY A 397 -14.87 21.53 -22.31
CA GLY A 397 -15.51 21.71 -23.62
C GLY A 397 -14.59 21.42 -24.82
N PHE A 398 -13.27 21.54 -24.66
CA PHE A 398 -12.31 21.19 -25.71
C PHE A 398 -12.21 19.68 -25.92
N THR A 399 -12.14 18.90 -24.83
CA THR A 399 -12.09 17.42 -24.87
C THR A 399 -13.42 16.76 -25.18
N GLU A 400 -14.53 17.51 -25.13
CA GLU A 400 -15.86 17.08 -25.57
C GLU A 400 -16.04 17.19 -27.09
N ALA A 401 -15.29 18.07 -27.74
CA ALA A 401 -15.24 18.18 -29.19
C ALA A 401 -14.26 17.16 -29.80
N PRO A 402 -14.54 16.62 -30.99
CA PRO A 402 -13.68 15.61 -31.64
C PRO A 402 -12.29 16.17 -31.98
N CYS A 403 -12.17 17.49 -32.18
CA CYS A 403 -10.88 18.15 -32.41
C CYS A 403 -9.91 18.01 -31.22
N GLY A 404 -10.39 18.04 -29.98
CA GLY A 404 -9.53 17.97 -28.80
C GLY A 404 -8.90 16.59 -28.54
N ARG A 405 -9.35 15.55 -29.26
CA ARG A 405 -8.80 14.18 -29.21
C ARG A 405 -8.36 13.69 -30.59
N CYS A 406 -8.29 14.58 -31.58
CA CYS A 406 -8.00 14.20 -32.95
C CYS A 406 -6.52 13.79 -33.09
N PRO A 407 -6.20 12.56 -33.54
CA PRO A 407 -4.82 12.10 -33.68
C PRO A 407 -4.09 12.78 -34.85
N VAL A 408 -4.83 13.38 -35.78
CA VAL A 408 -4.32 14.05 -36.99
C VAL A 408 -4.61 15.55 -36.97
N PHE A 409 -4.76 16.14 -35.78
CA PHE A 409 -5.11 17.56 -35.61
C PHE A 409 -4.17 18.49 -36.38
N GLU A 410 -2.85 18.24 -36.32
CA GLU A 410 -1.81 19.04 -36.99
C GLU A 410 -1.85 18.99 -38.52
N LEU A 411 -2.55 18.00 -39.10
CA LEU A 411 -2.69 17.83 -40.56
C LEU A 411 -3.98 18.46 -41.11
N CYS A 412 -4.84 18.97 -40.22
CA CYS A 412 -6.15 19.48 -40.58
C CYS A 412 -6.05 20.94 -41.05
N GLU A 413 -6.17 21.16 -42.35
CA GLU A 413 -6.07 22.48 -42.97
C GLU A 413 -7.22 22.70 -43.97
N GLU A 414 -7.58 23.97 -44.19
CA GLU A 414 -8.61 24.34 -45.16
C GLU A 414 -8.12 24.09 -46.59
N GLY A 415 -8.84 23.27 -47.36
CA GLY A 415 -8.45 22.87 -48.72
C GLY A 415 -7.39 21.75 -48.79
N GLY A 416 -6.93 21.24 -47.65
CA GLY A 416 -6.04 20.08 -47.56
C GLY A 416 -6.76 18.73 -47.70
N PRO A 417 -6.00 17.62 -47.76
CA PRO A 417 -6.58 16.26 -47.80
C PRO A 417 -7.38 15.91 -46.53
N VAL A 418 -6.99 16.49 -45.39
CA VAL A 418 -7.70 16.42 -44.12
C VAL A 418 -8.20 17.84 -43.80
N SER A 419 -9.51 18.02 -43.72
CA SER A 419 -10.15 19.31 -43.47
C SER A 419 -11.36 19.13 -42.56
N ALA A 420 -11.81 20.22 -41.91
CA ALA A 420 -13.03 20.16 -41.11
C ALA A 420 -14.27 19.78 -41.95
N SER A 421 -14.32 20.18 -43.23
CA SER A 421 -15.42 19.89 -44.15
C SER A 421 -15.57 18.41 -44.52
N ASN A 422 -14.48 17.64 -44.55
CA ASN A 422 -14.49 16.20 -44.89
C ASN A 422 -14.14 15.31 -43.69
N CYS A 423 -14.23 15.84 -42.47
CA CYS A 423 -13.79 15.16 -41.26
C CYS A 423 -14.78 14.07 -40.82
N ILE A 424 -14.35 12.80 -40.89
CA ILE A 424 -15.10 11.64 -40.40
C ILE A 424 -15.43 11.74 -38.89
N TYR A 425 -14.54 12.32 -38.08
CA TYR A 425 -14.75 12.42 -36.64
C TYR A 425 -15.90 13.36 -36.29
N PHE A 426 -16.08 14.44 -37.06
CA PHE A 426 -17.21 15.36 -36.88
C PHE A 426 -18.52 14.75 -37.38
N GLN A 427 -18.50 14.03 -38.51
CA GLN A 427 -19.68 13.34 -39.03
C GLN A 427 -20.20 12.32 -38.01
N ARG A 428 -19.30 11.49 -37.46
CA ARG A 428 -19.65 10.54 -36.39
C ARG A 428 -20.19 11.20 -35.14
N TRP A 429 -19.51 12.25 -34.66
CA TRP A 429 -19.90 12.95 -33.43
C TRP A 429 -21.24 13.69 -33.56
N LEU A 430 -21.56 14.22 -34.73
CA LEU A 430 -22.85 14.85 -35.03
C LEU A 430 -23.97 13.86 -35.38
N GLY A 431 -23.67 12.56 -35.49
CA GLY A 431 -24.63 11.54 -35.91
C GLY A 431 -25.09 11.71 -37.36
N LEU A 432 -24.20 12.21 -38.23
CA LEU A 432 -24.43 12.41 -39.66
C LEU A 432 -23.88 11.25 -40.51
N GLU A 433 -23.37 10.19 -39.88
CA GLU A 433 -23.08 8.92 -40.55
C GLU A 433 -24.43 8.23 -40.87
N GLU A 434 -24.66 7.89 -42.14
CA GLU A 434 -25.80 7.06 -42.57
C GLU A 434 -25.66 5.60 -42.12
#